data_AF-A0A7C8AEQ8-F1
#
_entry.id   AF-A0A7C8AEQ8-F1
#
_cell.length_a   1.000
_cell.length_b   1.000
_cell.length_c   1.000
_cell.angle_alpha   90.00
_cell.angle_beta   90.00
_cell.angle_gamma   90.00
#
_symmetry.space_group_name_H-M   'P 1'
#
loop_
_entity.id
_entity.type
_entity.pdbx_description
1 polymer ?
#
loop_
_entity_poly.entity_id
_entity_poly.type
_entity_poly.pdbx_seq_one_letter_code
_entity_poly.pdbx_strand_id
1 'polypeptide(L)'
;MRRLFLLSFPVIVLIFFGLRTVCSQEAKENSQVQAPAQPPVQVNDSCAECHARITPGIVVDWQLSKHSANEVGCSKCHGDRHNSMTDAANAGIAGPEVCADCHGPQVDQFRKGKHALAWGAMKAMPALHWQPMVQVEGLKGCGGCHRVGLKTEGEVKGLMEKGSGFGASSCDVCHTRHLFSVDEARSPQACMTCHMGADHSQWEMYSSSKHGVRFLLKQSRMLPEDAAAPTCQSCHFQDGDHANMTAWGYLALRLPYPQDARWARDRASILQALGVFDPTGKPTPRLAVFETYNFLRFKEEDWQAEREKDLKTCNDCHSVNFARAELEKGDQMIREADALMAEGIRTVAALYRDGLLIKPDSYSYEFPDLLTMHNAPTVIEQKLFSMFHEYRMRTFQGAFHCSPDYSFWYGWAAMQSCLTEIRERAAEIRAMAGKAAEHPAKGAK
;
A
#
# COMPACT_ATOMS: atom_id res chain seq x y z
N MET A 1 20.85 -75.06 15.35
CA MET A 1 20.84 -75.31 13.90
C MET A 1 20.05 -74.18 13.24
N ARG A 2 20.58 -72.95 13.05
CA ARG A 2 21.34 -72.42 11.88
C ARG A 2 20.93 -72.95 10.50
N ARG A 3 20.30 -72.08 9.69
CA ARG A 3 20.37 -71.89 8.21
C ARG A 3 19.54 -70.63 7.89
N LEU A 4 20.08 -69.42 7.99
CA LEU A 4 20.71 -68.60 6.93
C LEU A 4 20.13 -68.80 5.51
N PHE A 5 19.34 -67.82 5.04
CA PHE A 5 19.08 -67.59 3.61
C PHE A 5 19.81 -66.30 3.20
N LEU A 6 20.74 -66.47 2.28
CA LEU A 6 21.53 -65.44 1.61
C LEU A 6 20.76 -64.97 0.36
N LEU A 7 20.52 -63.65 0.25
CA LEU A 7 20.16 -63.02 -1.03
C LEU A 7 21.37 -62.20 -1.48
N SER A 8 21.90 -62.60 -2.63
CA SER A 8 23.10 -62.10 -3.29
C SER A 8 22.82 -60.82 -4.08
N PHE A 9 23.52 -59.74 -3.74
CA PHE A 9 23.70 -58.56 -4.58
C PHE A 9 24.89 -58.77 -5.54
N PRO A 10 24.81 -58.37 -6.81
CA PRO A 10 25.98 -58.39 -7.69
C PRO A 10 26.88 -57.18 -7.37
N VAL A 11 28.13 -57.48 -7.01
CA VAL A 11 29.22 -56.52 -6.83
C VAL A 11 29.74 -56.12 -8.22
N ILE A 12 29.52 -54.87 -8.63
CA ILE A 12 30.22 -54.26 -9.76
C ILE A 12 31.50 -53.63 -9.22
N VAL A 13 32.64 -54.22 -9.56
CA VAL A 13 33.97 -53.68 -9.32
C VAL A 13 34.28 -52.67 -10.43
N LEU A 14 34.32 -51.38 -10.10
CA LEU A 14 34.89 -50.35 -10.98
C LEU A 14 36.31 -50.02 -10.52
N ILE A 15 37.25 -50.37 -11.38
CA ILE A 15 38.69 -50.13 -11.28
C ILE A 15 38.95 -48.62 -11.42
N PHE A 16 39.47 -47.99 -10.37
CA PHE A 16 40.06 -46.65 -10.44
C PHE A 16 41.47 -46.76 -11.05
N PHE A 17 41.62 -46.37 -12.31
CA PHE A 17 42.91 -45.99 -12.87
C PHE A 17 42.85 -44.52 -13.29
N GLY A 18 43.77 -43.74 -12.73
CA GLY A 18 43.78 -42.28 -12.80
C GLY A 18 43.91 -41.72 -14.21
N LEU A 19 43.14 -40.67 -14.47
CA LEU A 19 43.47 -39.66 -15.46
C LEU A 19 43.62 -38.32 -14.75
N ARG A 20 44.81 -37.75 -14.89
CA ARG A 20 45.23 -36.47 -14.34
C ARG A 20 44.33 -35.33 -14.85
N THR A 21 44.04 -34.45 -13.91
CA THR A 21 43.54 -33.08 -14.03
C THR A 21 44.13 -32.30 -15.23
N VAL A 22 43.32 -32.12 -16.27
CA VAL A 22 43.38 -30.97 -17.19
C VAL A 22 41.95 -30.64 -17.61
N CYS A 23 41.30 -29.74 -16.88
CA CYS A 23 40.17 -28.92 -17.35
C CYS A 23 39.84 -27.88 -16.26
N SER A 24 40.71 -26.89 -16.15
CA SER A 24 40.42 -25.65 -15.42
C SER A 24 40.88 -24.47 -16.28
N GLN A 25 40.33 -24.34 -17.47
CA GLN A 25 40.46 -23.18 -18.35
C GLN A 25 39.40 -23.33 -19.44
N GLU A 26 38.35 -22.52 -19.31
CA GLU A 26 37.25 -22.21 -20.27
C GLU A 26 35.88 -22.18 -19.56
N ALA A 27 35.78 -21.31 -18.56
CA ALA A 27 34.50 -20.83 -18.02
C ALA A 27 34.69 -19.40 -17.52
N LYS A 28 35.23 -18.53 -18.37
CA LYS A 28 35.25 -17.08 -18.19
C LYS A 28 35.21 -16.42 -19.55
N GLU A 29 34.04 -16.39 -20.17
CA GLU A 29 33.78 -15.38 -21.18
C GLU A 29 32.29 -15.01 -21.20
N ASN A 30 32.07 -13.73 -20.91
CA ASN A 30 30.93 -12.90 -21.29
C ASN A 30 29.54 -13.17 -20.69
N SER A 31 29.38 -12.74 -19.44
CA SER A 31 28.16 -12.05 -19.00
C SER A 31 28.54 -10.96 -18.00
N GLN A 32 29.31 -9.96 -18.46
CA GLN A 32 29.34 -8.66 -17.81
C GLN A 32 28.45 -7.74 -18.61
N VAL A 33 27.26 -7.45 -18.08
CA VAL A 33 26.57 -6.21 -18.42
C VAL A 33 27.46 -5.10 -17.86
N GLN A 34 28.38 -4.58 -18.68
CA GLN A 34 29.10 -3.36 -18.38
C GLN A 34 28.07 -2.23 -18.37
N ALA A 35 27.71 -1.77 -17.18
CA ALA A 35 27.13 -0.45 -17.04
C ALA A 35 28.12 0.56 -17.66
N PRO A 36 27.67 1.53 -18.48
CA PRO A 36 28.57 2.54 -18.99
C PRO A 36 29.20 3.27 -17.81
N ALA A 37 30.52 3.15 -17.67
CA ALA A 37 31.28 3.93 -16.70
C ALA A 37 31.22 5.40 -17.15
N GLN A 38 30.33 6.16 -16.53
CA GLN A 38 30.34 7.61 -16.64
C GLN A 38 31.68 8.10 -16.04
N PRO A 39 32.41 9.01 -16.72
CA PRO A 39 33.59 9.60 -16.12
C PRO A 39 33.21 10.29 -14.79
N PRO A 40 34.09 10.29 -13.78
CA PRO A 40 33.80 10.99 -12.53
C PRO A 40 33.57 12.47 -12.86
N VAL A 41 32.34 12.93 -12.67
CA VAL A 41 32.01 14.35 -12.79
C VAL A 41 32.82 15.04 -11.69
N GLN A 42 33.87 15.75 -12.10
CA GLN A 42 34.67 16.60 -11.22
C GLN A 42 33.83 17.81 -10.86
N VAL A 43 33.02 17.69 -9.81
CA VAL A 43 32.30 18.82 -9.25
C VAL A 43 33.12 19.37 -8.09
N ASN A 44 33.47 20.65 -8.16
CA ASN A 44 34.05 21.43 -7.07
C ASN A 44 32.99 21.69 -5.98
N ASP A 45 32.53 20.64 -5.30
CA ASP A 45 31.64 20.73 -4.14
C ASP A 45 32.41 20.29 -2.88
N SER A 46 32.69 21.25 -1.99
CA SER A 46 33.45 21.01 -0.76
C SER A 46 32.74 20.02 0.18
N CYS A 47 31.41 19.95 0.12
CA CYS A 47 30.65 18.95 0.86
C CYS A 47 30.94 17.56 0.28
N ALA A 48 30.94 17.40 -1.05
CA ALA A 48 31.22 16.13 -1.71
C ALA A 48 32.64 15.61 -1.42
N GLU A 49 33.65 16.47 -1.36
CA GLU A 49 35.03 16.07 -1.01
C GLU A 49 35.15 15.43 0.38
N CYS A 50 34.46 16.01 1.37
CA CYS A 50 34.42 15.45 2.72
C CYS A 50 33.56 14.17 2.76
N HIS A 51 32.36 14.25 2.20
CA HIS A 51 31.39 13.15 2.22
C HIS A 51 31.79 11.95 1.36
N ALA A 52 32.71 12.11 0.41
CA ALA A 52 33.29 10.98 -0.32
C ALA A 52 34.04 10.03 0.62
N ARG A 53 34.52 10.51 1.77
CA ARG A 53 35.18 9.71 2.81
C ARG A 53 34.22 9.24 3.90
N ILE A 54 33.25 10.07 4.29
CA ILE A 54 32.34 9.80 5.41
C ILE A 54 31.11 8.98 4.97
N THR A 55 30.52 9.32 3.83
CA THR A 55 29.32 8.69 3.27
C THR A 55 29.48 8.45 1.76
N PRO A 56 30.44 7.60 1.34
CA PRO A 56 30.81 7.44 -0.07
C PRO A 56 29.63 7.07 -0.98
N GLY A 57 28.71 6.21 -0.51
CA GLY A 57 27.53 5.83 -1.30
C GLY A 57 26.60 7.00 -1.65
N ILE A 58 26.43 7.97 -0.74
CA ILE A 58 25.63 9.17 -1.00
C ILE A 58 26.26 10.01 -2.10
N VAL A 59 27.58 10.19 -2.06
CA VAL A 59 28.30 10.96 -3.07
C VAL A 59 28.27 10.26 -4.42
N VAL A 60 28.41 8.94 -4.46
CA VAL A 60 28.29 8.16 -5.70
C VAL A 60 26.89 8.32 -6.32
N ASP A 61 25.83 8.14 -5.53
CA ASP A 61 24.45 8.32 -6.02
C ASP A 61 24.23 9.74 -6.57
N TRP A 62 24.69 10.76 -5.85
CA TRP A 62 24.60 12.13 -6.32
C TRP A 62 25.39 12.35 -7.61
N GLN A 63 26.63 11.86 -7.72
CA GLN A 63 27.45 11.97 -8.93
C GLN A 63 26.80 11.31 -10.14
N LEU A 64 26.05 10.23 -9.93
CA LEU A 64 25.28 9.54 -10.97
C LEU A 64 23.95 10.22 -11.31
N SER A 65 23.51 11.19 -10.50
CA SER A 65 22.24 11.88 -10.67
C SER A 65 22.30 12.95 -11.76
N LYS A 66 21.12 13.26 -12.33
CA LYS A 66 20.98 14.45 -13.20
C LYS A 66 21.21 15.76 -12.45
N HIS A 67 21.06 15.78 -11.12
CA HIS A 67 21.35 16.97 -10.31
C HIS A 67 22.84 17.34 -10.39
N SER A 68 23.74 16.37 -10.17
CA SER A 68 25.18 16.62 -10.30
C SER A 68 25.57 17.05 -11.71
N ALA A 69 25.02 16.40 -12.73
CA ALA A 69 25.25 16.77 -14.14
C ALA A 69 24.75 18.18 -14.50
N ASN A 70 23.83 18.76 -13.72
CA ASN A 70 23.32 20.13 -13.88
C ASN A 70 23.81 21.06 -12.75
N GLU A 71 24.95 20.75 -12.14
CA GLU A 71 25.61 21.59 -11.12
C GLU A 71 24.71 21.90 -9.90
N VAL A 72 23.79 21.00 -9.58
CA VAL A 72 23.00 21.06 -8.34
C VAL A 72 23.79 20.35 -7.24
N GLY A 73 24.60 21.12 -6.53
CA GLY A 73 25.43 20.65 -5.41
C GLY A 73 24.65 20.42 -4.10
N CYS A 74 25.33 19.85 -3.11
CA CYS A 74 24.75 19.42 -1.84
C CYS A 74 24.05 20.58 -1.11
N SER A 75 24.70 21.74 -1.08
CA SER A 75 24.22 22.93 -0.36
C SER A 75 22.98 23.57 -0.97
N LYS A 76 22.67 23.31 -2.24
CA LYS A 76 21.41 23.79 -2.84
C LYS A 76 20.18 23.11 -2.21
N CYS A 77 20.34 21.88 -1.72
CA CYS A 77 19.26 21.13 -1.07
C CYS A 77 19.35 21.19 0.47
N HIS A 78 20.56 21.23 1.01
CA HIS A 78 20.82 21.11 2.45
C HIS A 78 21.33 22.41 3.10
N GLY A 79 21.50 23.49 2.35
CA GLY A 79 22.16 24.70 2.84
C GLY A 79 23.63 24.51 3.16
N ASP A 80 24.24 25.52 3.77
CA ASP A 80 25.69 25.67 3.98
C ASP A 80 26.08 25.83 5.47
N ARG A 81 25.12 25.63 6.39
CA ARG A 81 25.33 25.83 7.84
C ARG A 81 26.09 24.68 8.52
N HIS A 82 26.24 23.54 7.85
CA HIS A 82 27.04 22.40 8.32
C HIS A 82 28.45 22.47 7.73
N ASN A 83 29.47 22.55 8.57
CA ASN A 83 30.86 22.72 8.16
C ASN A 83 31.86 21.87 8.97
N SER A 84 31.40 21.08 9.95
CA SER A 84 32.27 20.25 10.79
C SER A 84 31.59 18.97 11.27
N MET A 85 32.38 17.99 11.71
CA MET A 85 31.85 16.71 12.23
C MET A 85 30.89 16.84 13.41
N THR A 86 30.91 17.98 14.11
CA THR A 86 30.09 18.24 15.30
C THR A 86 28.80 19.00 15.02
N ASP A 87 28.59 19.50 13.81
CA ASP A 87 27.45 20.34 13.46
C ASP A 87 26.56 19.77 12.34
N ALA A 88 26.58 18.45 12.13
CA ALA A 88 25.76 17.75 11.14
C ALA A 88 24.25 18.08 11.25
N ALA A 89 23.75 18.36 12.45
CA ALA A 89 22.37 18.76 12.69
C ALA A 89 21.99 20.14 12.07
N ASN A 90 22.98 20.97 11.71
CA ASN A 90 22.74 22.26 11.07
C ASN A 90 22.43 22.14 9.57
N ALA A 91 22.68 20.97 8.97
CA ALA A 91 22.27 20.69 7.60
C ALA A 91 20.74 20.79 7.48
N GLY A 92 20.29 21.57 6.51
CA GLY A 92 18.89 21.71 6.15
C GLY A 92 18.30 20.42 5.58
N ILE A 93 16.98 20.32 5.66
CA ILE A 93 16.22 19.20 5.13
C ILE A 93 15.62 19.61 3.80
N ALA A 94 15.85 18.78 2.78
CA ALA A 94 15.22 18.93 1.47
C ALA A 94 13.74 18.50 1.53
N GLY A 95 12.91 19.38 2.10
CA GLY A 95 11.45 19.28 2.06
C GLY A 95 10.89 19.71 0.70
N PRO A 96 9.58 19.49 0.45
CA PRO A 96 8.95 19.86 -0.82
C PRO A 96 9.12 21.32 -1.24
N GLU A 97 9.23 22.26 -0.29
CA GLU A 97 9.47 23.67 -0.59
C GLU A 97 10.82 23.89 -1.27
N VAL A 98 11.87 23.21 -0.83
CA VAL A 98 13.20 23.26 -1.47
C VAL A 98 13.12 22.69 -2.89
N CYS A 99 12.32 21.64 -3.09
CA CYS A 99 12.09 21.09 -4.41
C CYS A 99 11.31 22.06 -5.31
N ALA A 100 10.37 22.83 -4.74
CA ALA A 100 9.47 23.72 -5.48
C ALA A 100 10.20 24.90 -6.14
N ASP A 101 11.34 25.32 -5.59
CA ASP A 101 12.19 26.38 -6.17
C ASP A 101 12.60 26.07 -7.63
N CYS A 102 12.72 24.78 -7.97
CA CYS A 102 13.05 24.30 -9.33
C CYS A 102 11.93 23.47 -9.98
N HIS A 103 11.13 22.75 -9.18
CA HIS A 103 10.12 21.78 -9.62
C HIS A 103 8.70 22.17 -9.19
N GLY A 104 8.39 23.47 -9.19
CA GLY A 104 7.10 24.03 -8.79
C GLY A 104 5.88 23.28 -9.36
N PRO A 105 5.79 23.02 -10.68
CA PRO A 105 4.66 22.30 -11.26
C PRO A 105 4.43 20.91 -10.67
N GLN A 106 5.50 20.11 -10.49
CA GLN A 106 5.41 18.77 -9.92
C GLN A 106 5.02 18.80 -8.44
N VAL A 107 5.54 19.76 -7.67
CA VAL A 107 5.18 19.93 -6.26
C VAL A 107 3.70 20.34 -6.13
N ASP A 108 3.22 21.25 -6.98
CA ASP A 108 1.82 21.68 -6.96
C ASP A 108 0.85 20.58 -7.39
N GLN A 109 1.25 19.72 -8.34
CA GLN A 109 0.52 18.50 -8.69
C GLN A 109 0.50 17.52 -7.50
N PHE A 110 1.66 17.23 -6.92
CA PHE A 110 1.80 16.34 -5.76
C PHE A 110 0.89 16.78 -4.61
N ARG A 111 0.88 18.09 -4.28
CA ARG A 111 0.03 18.69 -3.23
C ARG A 111 -1.47 18.43 -3.44
N LYS A 112 -1.92 18.28 -4.68
CA LYS A 112 -3.32 17.98 -5.04
C LYS A 112 -3.63 16.48 -5.01
N GLY A 113 -2.60 15.62 -5.06
CA GLY A 113 -2.74 14.17 -5.06
C GLY A 113 -2.95 13.58 -3.67
N LYS A 114 -3.41 12.32 -3.63
CA LYS A 114 -3.69 11.62 -2.37
C LYS A 114 -2.45 11.34 -1.52
N HIS A 115 -1.28 11.18 -2.15
CA HIS A 115 -0.03 10.94 -1.45
C HIS A 115 0.36 12.11 -0.54
N ALA A 116 0.09 13.37 -0.91
CA ALA A 116 0.35 14.53 -0.07
C ALA A 116 -0.44 14.49 1.26
N LEU A 117 -1.59 13.82 1.27
CA LEU A 117 -2.46 13.70 2.44
C LEU A 117 -2.08 12.53 3.37
N ALA A 118 -1.15 11.66 2.96
CA ALA A 118 -0.91 10.37 3.61
C ALA A 118 -0.53 10.49 5.10
N TRP A 119 0.32 11.47 5.45
CA TRP A 119 0.79 11.66 6.83
C TRP A 119 -0.33 12.10 7.76
N GLY A 120 -1.14 13.07 7.32
CA GLY A 120 -2.32 13.52 8.06
C GLY A 120 -3.39 12.42 8.16
N ALA A 121 -3.63 11.68 7.07
CA ALA A 121 -4.57 10.56 7.04
C ALA A 121 -4.19 9.46 8.03
N MET A 122 -2.90 9.13 8.15
CA MET A 122 -2.40 8.19 9.16
C MET A 122 -2.74 8.67 10.58
N LYS A 123 -2.39 9.91 10.90
CA LYS A 123 -2.64 10.52 12.23
C LYS A 123 -4.12 10.62 12.58
N ALA A 124 -4.98 10.70 11.57
CA ALA A 124 -6.41 10.78 11.74
C ALA A 124 -7.07 9.43 12.09
N MET A 125 -6.33 8.31 11.98
CA MET A 125 -6.86 6.99 12.31
C MET A 125 -7.10 6.86 13.83
N PRO A 126 -8.35 6.57 14.27
CA PRO A 126 -8.66 6.46 15.70
C PRO A 126 -7.77 5.46 16.45
N ALA A 127 -7.53 4.29 15.84
CA ALA A 127 -6.72 3.22 16.40
C ALA A 127 -5.20 3.48 16.37
N LEU A 128 -4.72 4.62 15.83
CA LEU A 128 -3.28 4.90 15.76
C LEU A 128 -2.64 4.97 17.14
N HIS A 129 -3.35 5.53 18.12
CA HIS A 129 -2.85 5.67 19.51
C HIS A 129 -2.69 4.31 20.22
N TRP A 130 -3.21 3.23 19.65
CA TRP A 130 -3.03 1.87 20.15
C TRP A 130 -1.85 1.14 19.49
N GLN A 131 -1.18 1.77 18.53
CA GLN A 131 -0.03 1.20 17.86
C GLN A 131 1.27 1.54 18.60
N PRO A 132 2.27 0.64 18.58
CA PRO A 132 3.58 0.95 19.14
C PRO A 132 4.19 2.20 18.49
N MET A 133 4.64 3.15 19.30
CA MET A 133 5.22 4.42 18.81
C MET A 133 6.40 4.20 17.86
N VAL A 134 7.15 3.10 18.00
CA VAL A 134 8.24 2.73 17.08
C VAL A 134 7.75 2.43 15.64
N GLN A 135 6.49 2.00 15.47
CA GLN A 135 5.90 1.78 14.14
C GLN A 135 5.42 3.10 13.52
N VAL A 136 4.96 4.03 14.35
CA VAL A 136 4.43 5.33 13.94
C VAL A 136 5.55 6.36 13.82
N GLU A 137 6.12 6.80 14.94
CA GLU A 137 7.19 7.80 14.99
C GLU A 137 8.56 7.23 14.61
N GLY A 138 8.84 5.97 14.98
CA GLY A 138 10.10 5.29 14.62
C GLY A 138 10.16 4.83 13.16
N LEU A 139 9.09 5.05 12.39
CA LEU A 139 8.99 4.75 10.96
C LEU A 139 9.22 3.26 10.63
N LYS A 140 8.95 2.35 11.57
CA LYS A 140 9.06 0.89 11.39
C LYS A 140 7.74 0.20 11.02
N GLY A 141 6.69 0.98 10.78
CA GLY A 141 5.37 0.51 10.34
C GLY A 141 4.64 1.63 9.61
N CYS A 142 3.48 2.05 10.12
CA CYS A 142 2.62 3.08 9.51
C CYS A 142 3.38 4.31 9.03
N GLY A 143 4.25 4.87 9.89
CA GLY A 143 4.99 6.09 9.54
C GLY A 143 6.00 5.88 8.41
N GLY A 144 6.56 4.67 8.27
CA GLY A 144 7.49 4.34 7.19
C GLY A 144 6.83 4.42 5.82
N CYS A 145 5.59 3.94 5.69
CA CYS A 145 4.81 4.02 4.45
C CYS A 145 4.21 5.42 4.25
N HIS A 146 3.64 6.02 5.30
CA HIS A 146 2.92 7.29 5.20
C HIS A 146 3.83 8.54 5.19
N ARG A 147 5.15 8.38 5.34
CA ARG A 147 6.14 9.48 5.28
C ARG A 147 6.11 10.28 3.99
N VAL A 148 5.53 9.73 2.92
CA VAL A 148 5.32 10.44 1.66
C VAL A 148 4.44 11.68 1.84
N GLY A 149 3.55 11.73 2.83
CA GLY A 149 2.65 12.86 3.01
C GLY A 149 3.33 14.12 3.53
N LEU A 150 2.69 15.27 3.29
CA LEU A 150 3.15 16.56 3.78
C LEU A 150 3.11 16.61 5.31
N LYS A 151 4.14 17.24 5.87
CA LYS A 151 4.40 17.38 7.30
C LYS A 151 4.58 18.86 7.61
N THR A 152 4.13 19.29 8.78
CA THR A 152 4.40 20.63 9.31
C THR A 152 5.88 20.75 9.73
N GLU A 153 6.39 21.97 9.84
CA GLU A 153 7.76 22.22 10.31
C GLU A 153 8.03 21.58 11.68
N GLY A 154 7.07 21.65 12.60
CA GLY A 154 7.18 21.03 13.92
C GLY A 154 7.29 19.50 13.87
N GLU A 155 6.58 18.86 12.94
CA GLU A 155 6.66 17.40 12.75
C GLU A 155 7.97 16.97 12.12
N VAL A 156 8.45 17.74 11.12
CA VAL A 156 9.76 17.53 10.53
C VAL A 156 10.85 17.65 11.60
N LYS A 157 10.79 18.69 12.43
CA LYS A 157 11.71 18.87 13.55
C LYS A 157 11.65 17.71 14.55
N GLY A 158 10.45 17.26 14.91
CA GLY A 158 10.27 16.13 15.81
C GLY A 158 10.86 14.81 15.28
N LEU A 159 10.75 14.56 13.96
CA LEU A 159 11.38 13.39 13.32
C LEU A 159 12.91 13.47 13.34
N MET A 160 13.47 14.67 13.19
CA MET A 160 14.92 14.89 13.27
C MET A 160 15.46 14.70 14.68
N GLU A 161 14.75 15.19 15.70
CA GLU A 161 15.18 15.06 17.10
C GLU A 161 15.14 13.60 17.58
N LYS A 162 14.18 12.81 17.09
CA LYS A 162 13.97 11.41 17.50
C LYS A 162 14.75 10.39 16.66
N GLY A 163 15.44 10.80 15.60
CA GLY A 163 16.03 9.88 14.63
C GLY A 163 17.14 10.49 13.77
N SER A 164 17.40 9.88 12.62
CA SER A 164 18.45 10.29 11.67
C SER A 164 17.96 11.25 10.58
N GLY A 165 16.75 11.82 10.72
CA GLY A 165 16.08 12.57 9.66
C GLY A 165 15.46 11.71 8.54
N PHE A 166 15.49 10.39 8.68
CA PHE A 166 14.73 9.49 7.80
C PHE A 166 13.24 9.86 7.83
N GLY A 167 12.59 9.92 6.66
CA GLY A 167 11.17 10.23 6.51
C GLY A 167 10.77 11.69 6.65
N ALA A 168 11.73 12.61 6.84
CA ALA A 168 11.46 14.04 6.84
C ALA A 168 11.09 14.58 5.44
N SER A 169 11.73 14.07 4.39
CA SER A 169 11.37 14.40 3.01
C SER A 169 10.17 13.59 2.52
N SER A 170 9.44 14.18 1.58
CA SER A 170 8.25 13.61 0.93
C SER A 170 8.52 13.23 -0.53
N CYS A 171 9.57 13.80 -1.13
CA CYS A 171 9.84 13.68 -2.57
C CYS A 171 10.85 12.57 -2.90
N ASP A 172 11.40 11.87 -1.91
CA ASP A 172 12.41 10.81 -2.12
C ASP A 172 11.85 9.39 -2.01
N VAL A 173 10.53 9.25 -2.20
CA VAL A 173 9.83 7.98 -1.96
C VAL A 173 9.77 7.11 -3.22
N CYS A 174 9.63 7.71 -4.41
CA CYS A 174 9.54 6.97 -5.69
C CYS A 174 10.85 7.00 -6.49
N HIS A 175 11.50 8.18 -6.56
CA HIS A 175 12.85 8.35 -7.08
C HIS A 175 13.77 8.66 -5.90
N THR A 176 14.49 7.65 -5.44
CA THR A 176 15.13 7.70 -4.13
C THR A 176 16.34 8.62 -4.14
N ARG A 177 16.56 9.27 -2.99
CA ARG A 177 17.79 10.05 -2.76
C ARG A 177 18.99 9.08 -2.72
N HIS A 178 20.17 9.44 -3.22
CA HIS A 178 20.54 10.74 -3.79
C HIS A 178 20.64 10.72 -5.32
N LEU A 179 20.15 9.65 -5.94
CA LEU A 179 20.18 9.47 -7.39
C LEU A 179 19.03 10.20 -8.10
N PHE A 180 17.85 10.26 -7.48
CA PHE A 180 16.64 10.90 -8.01
C PHE A 180 16.32 10.49 -9.45
N SER A 181 16.38 9.18 -9.72
CA SER A 181 16.21 8.64 -11.08
C SER A 181 14.75 8.61 -11.52
N VAL A 182 14.45 9.24 -12.66
CA VAL A 182 13.12 9.14 -13.28
C VAL A 182 12.82 7.71 -13.74
N ASP A 183 13.85 6.94 -14.13
CA ASP A 183 13.67 5.56 -14.56
C ASP A 183 13.31 4.65 -13.37
N GLU A 184 13.90 4.91 -12.20
CA GLU A 184 13.48 4.29 -10.94
C GLU A 184 12.01 4.62 -10.64
N ALA A 185 11.64 5.91 -10.67
CA ALA A 185 10.28 6.33 -10.38
C ALA A 185 9.24 5.82 -11.38
N ARG A 186 9.61 5.54 -12.64
CA ARG A 186 8.72 4.97 -13.68
C ARG A 186 8.58 3.45 -13.59
N SER A 187 9.45 2.79 -12.83
CA SER A 187 9.42 1.36 -12.62
C SER A 187 8.33 0.98 -11.60
N PRO A 188 7.45 0.01 -11.88
CA PRO A 188 6.37 -0.36 -10.94
C PRO A 188 6.91 -0.89 -9.60
N GLN A 189 8.16 -1.36 -9.57
CA GLN A 189 8.87 -1.74 -8.35
C GLN A 189 9.05 -0.58 -7.36
N ALA A 190 9.04 0.69 -7.80
CA ALA A 190 9.08 1.83 -6.88
C ALA A 190 7.83 1.87 -5.96
N CYS A 191 6.71 1.31 -6.40
CA CYS A 191 5.46 1.28 -5.63
C CYS A 191 5.41 0.12 -4.63
N MET A 192 6.14 -0.98 -4.89
CA MET A 192 5.93 -2.26 -4.21
C MET A 192 6.19 -2.20 -2.70
N THR A 193 7.08 -1.32 -2.25
CA THR A 193 7.48 -1.20 -0.84
C THR A 193 6.32 -0.77 0.07
N CYS A 194 5.33 -0.05 -0.47
CA CYS A 194 4.17 0.42 0.29
C CYS A 194 2.87 -0.22 -0.19
N HIS A 195 2.72 -0.42 -1.50
CA HIS A 195 1.48 -0.92 -2.10
C HIS A 195 1.48 -2.46 -2.17
N MET A 196 1.52 -3.11 -1.01
CA MET A 196 1.58 -4.56 -0.88
C MET A 196 0.85 -5.04 0.38
N GLY A 197 0.86 -6.35 0.61
CA GLY A 197 0.51 -6.91 1.92
C GLY A 197 -0.99 -7.05 2.13
N ALA A 198 -1.44 -6.94 3.39
CA ALA A 198 -2.76 -7.46 3.77
C ALA A 198 -3.92 -6.58 3.28
N ASP A 199 -3.82 -5.27 3.41
CA ASP A 199 -4.93 -4.34 3.24
C ASP A 199 -5.04 -3.72 1.84
N HIS A 200 -3.94 -3.69 1.12
CA HIS A 200 -3.89 -3.18 -0.24
C HIS A 200 -2.78 -3.88 -1.06
N SER A 201 -3.00 -5.17 -1.38
CA SER A 201 -2.08 -6.04 -2.12
C SER A 201 -1.92 -5.68 -3.61
N GLN A 202 -1.79 -4.39 -3.92
CA GLN A 202 -1.83 -3.87 -5.29
C GLN A 202 -0.63 -4.32 -6.11
N TRP A 203 0.56 -4.42 -5.50
CA TRP A 203 1.73 -5.02 -6.14
C TRP A 203 1.48 -6.47 -6.51
N GLU A 204 0.94 -7.28 -5.61
CA GLU A 204 0.67 -8.69 -5.86
C GLU A 204 -0.40 -8.86 -6.95
N MET A 205 -1.44 -8.02 -6.93
CA MET A 205 -2.46 -8.00 -7.98
C MET A 205 -1.86 -7.61 -9.33
N TYR A 206 -1.09 -6.52 -9.40
CA TYR A 206 -0.45 -6.06 -10.63
C TYR A 206 0.56 -7.09 -11.15
N SER A 207 1.50 -7.53 -10.32
CA SER A 207 2.60 -8.42 -10.70
C SER A 207 2.12 -9.81 -11.14
N SER A 208 0.99 -10.28 -10.60
CA SER A 208 0.33 -11.52 -11.05
C SER A 208 -0.57 -11.36 -12.27
N SER A 209 -0.98 -10.13 -12.60
CA SER A 209 -1.81 -9.84 -13.78
C SER A 209 -1.03 -9.98 -15.09
N LYS A 210 -1.74 -10.02 -16.22
CA LYS A 210 -1.08 -9.98 -17.54
C LYS A 210 -0.34 -8.67 -17.79
N HIS A 211 -0.73 -7.56 -17.18
CA HIS A 211 0.01 -6.30 -17.29
C HIS A 211 1.39 -6.42 -16.64
N GLY A 212 1.44 -6.83 -15.36
CA GLY A 212 2.70 -6.97 -14.63
C GLY A 212 3.60 -8.07 -15.16
N VAL A 213 3.04 -9.23 -15.52
CA VAL A 213 3.83 -10.32 -16.13
C VAL A 213 4.44 -9.87 -17.45
N ARG A 214 3.68 -9.18 -18.33
CA ARG A 214 4.23 -8.67 -19.58
C ARG A 214 5.31 -7.61 -19.34
N PHE A 215 5.13 -6.74 -18.35
CA PHE A 215 6.15 -5.77 -17.97
C PHE A 215 7.45 -6.46 -17.52
N LEU A 216 7.37 -7.50 -16.68
CA LEU A 216 8.54 -8.27 -16.27
C LEU A 216 9.24 -8.95 -17.46
N LEU A 217 8.47 -9.52 -18.39
CA LEU A 217 9.02 -10.13 -19.61
C LEU A 217 9.67 -9.09 -20.54
N LYS A 218 9.14 -7.86 -20.59
CA LYS A 218 9.75 -6.72 -21.29
C LYS A 218 11.06 -6.29 -20.61
N GLN A 219 11.04 -6.11 -19.29
CA GLN A 219 12.23 -5.75 -18.51
C GLN A 219 13.36 -6.77 -18.62
N SER A 220 13.03 -8.06 -18.72
CA SER A 220 13.99 -9.16 -18.95
C SER A 220 14.36 -9.35 -20.42
N ARG A 221 13.91 -8.47 -21.31
CA ARG A 221 14.17 -8.48 -22.77
C ARG A 221 13.65 -9.73 -23.50
N MET A 222 12.72 -10.47 -22.89
CA MET A 222 11.99 -11.57 -23.54
C MET A 222 10.88 -11.05 -24.46
N LEU A 223 10.26 -9.92 -24.10
CA LEU A 223 9.39 -9.16 -24.99
C LEU A 223 10.13 -7.92 -25.51
N PRO A 224 9.82 -7.45 -26.73
CA PRO A 224 10.44 -6.26 -27.29
C PRO A 224 9.99 -4.97 -26.58
N GLU A 225 10.77 -3.90 -26.75
CA GLU A 225 10.54 -2.62 -26.06
C GLU A 225 9.24 -1.91 -26.46
N ASP A 226 8.67 -2.24 -27.62
CA ASP A 226 7.38 -1.72 -28.08
C ASP A 226 6.19 -2.54 -27.59
N ALA A 227 6.42 -3.67 -26.90
CA ALA A 227 5.35 -4.48 -26.35
C ALA A 227 4.52 -3.68 -25.33
N ALA A 228 3.19 -3.71 -25.53
CA ALA A 228 2.22 -3.16 -24.59
C ALA A 228 2.34 -3.86 -23.22
N ALA A 229 2.74 -3.08 -22.22
CA ALA A 229 2.94 -3.52 -20.84
C ALA A 229 2.86 -2.28 -19.93
N PRO A 230 1.66 -1.91 -19.46
CA PRO A 230 1.49 -0.75 -18.60
C PRO A 230 2.12 -1.01 -17.23
N THR A 231 2.51 0.06 -16.54
CA THR A 231 3.01 0.07 -15.16
C THR A 231 2.01 0.74 -14.23
N CYS A 232 2.28 0.74 -12.92
CA CYS A 232 1.52 1.53 -11.95
C CYS A 232 1.44 3.01 -12.38
N GLN A 233 2.57 3.54 -12.83
CA GLN A 233 2.75 4.95 -13.19
C GLN A 233 2.02 5.31 -14.48
N SER A 234 1.99 4.44 -15.49
CA SER A 234 1.23 4.73 -16.71
C SER A 234 -0.28 4.88 -16.46
N CYS A 235 -0.78 4.24 -15.40
CA CYS A 235 -2.21 4.26 -15.04
C CYS A 235 -2.56 5.28 -13.94
N HIS A 236 -1.64 5.59 -13.03
CA HIS A 236 -1.92 6.44 -11.86
C HIS A 236 -1.19 7.79 -11.86
N PHE A 237 -0.22 7.96 -12.77
CA PHE A 237 0.59 9.17 -12.95
C PHE A 237 0.65 9.52 -14.44
N GLN A 238 -0.53 9.55 -15.09
CA GLN A 238 -0.65 9.80 -16.53
C GLN A 238 0.09 11.08 -16.93
N ASP A 239 0.77 11.03 -18.07
CA ASP A 239 1.52 12.18 -18.61
C ASP A 239 2.60 12.73 -17.63
N GLY A 240 2.97 11.98 -16.59
CA GLY A 240 3.92 12.39 -15.56
C GLY A 240 3.33 13.31 -14.47
N ASP A 241 2.00 13.43 -14.41
CA ASP A 241 1.31 14.21 -13.38
C ASP A 241 1.49 13.57 -11.99
N HIS A 242 1.95 14.35 -11.02
CA HIS A 242 2.18 13.89 -9.65
C HIS A 242 0.91 13.88 -8.78
N ALA A 243 -0.23 14.32 -9.29
CA ALA A 243 -1.51 14.29 -8.61
C ALA A 243 -2.14 12.89 -8.62
N ASN A 244 -1.52 11.92 -7.93
CA ASN A 244 -2.01 10.53 -7.87
C ASN A 244 -3.40 10.44 -7.25
N MET A 245 -4.38 10.03 -8.06
CA MET A 245 -5.79 9.92 -7.72
C MET A 245 -6.41 8.69 -8.41
N THR A 246 -7.51 8.18 -7.86
CA THR A 246 -8.26 7.06 -8.45
C THR A 246 -9.75 7.34 -8.41
N ALA A 247 -10.52 6.88 -9.40
CA ALA A 247 -11.96 7.13 -9.45
C ALA A 247 -12.64 6.76 -8.12
N TRP A 248 -12.44 5.53 -7.63
CA TRP A 248 -13.09 5.03 -6.41
C TRP A 248 -12.40 5.39 -5.08
N GLY A 249 -11.29 6.14 -5.11
CA GLY A 249 -10.50 6.40 -3.92
C GLY A 249 -9.91 5.11 -3.32
N TYR A 250 -9.67 5.11 -2.01
CA TYR A 250 -9.12 3.92 -1.33
C TYR A 250 -10.22 2.93 -0.99
N LEU A 251 -11.32 3.41 -0.38
CA LEU A 251 -12.35 2.55 0.20
C LEU A 251 -13.40 2.04 -0.80
N ALA A 252 -13.36 2.48 -2.06
CA ALA A 252 -14.44 2.23 -3.03
C ALA A 252 -15.83 2.64 -2.52
N LEU A 253 -15.88 3.78 -1.84
CA LEU A 253 -17.11 4.40 -1.33
C LEU A 253 -17.28 5.77 -1.96
N ARG A 254 -18.54 6.19 -2.13
CA ARG A 254 -18.90 7.46 -2.73
C ARG A 254 -20.18 8.03 -2.13
N LEU A 255 -20.22 9.35 -2.06
CA LEU A 255 -21.42 10.17 -1.89
C LEU A 255 -21.59 11.07 -3.14
N PRO A 256 -22.83 11.40 -3.55
CA PRO A 256 -24.10 10.90 -2.99
C PRO A 256 -24.27 9.38 -3.20
N TYR A 257 -25.26 8.80 -2.52
CA TYR A 257 -25.54 7.36 -2.62
C TYR A 257 -25.88 6.95 -4.06
N PRO A 258 -25.57 5.69 -4.45
CA PRO A 258 -25.93 5.19 -5.77
C PRO A 258 -27.46 5.16 -5.93
N GLN A 259 -27.94 5.27 -7.17
CA GLN A 259 -29.38 5.26 -7.46
C GLN A 259 -30.03 3.90 -7.13
N ASP A 260 -29.27 2.80 -7.23
CA ASP A 260 -29.74 1.47 -6.86
C ASP A 260 -30.03 1.39 -5.36
N ALA A 261 -31.30 1.19 -4.99
CA ALA A 261 -31.75 1.26 -3.62
C ALA A 261 -31.12 0.20 -2.70
N ARG A 262 -30.79 -1.00 -3.23
CA ARG A 262 -30.10 -2.03 -2.45
C ARG A 262 -28.67 -1.58 -2.17
N TRP A 263 -27.94 -1.17 -3.20
CA TRP A 263 -26.57 -0.72 -3.06
C TRP A 263 -26.44 0.52 -2.17
N ALA A 264 -27.41 1.44 -2.23
CA ALA A 264 -27.48 2.59 -1.34
C ALA A 264 -27.58 2.18 0.13
N ARG A 265 -28.45 1.22 0.47
CA ARG A 265 -28.59 0.71 1.84
C ARG A 265 -27.36 -0.04 2.33
N ASP A 266 -26.74 -0.83 1.44
CA ASP A 266 -25.52 -1.57 1.78
C ASP A 266 -24.36 -0.61 2.03
N ARG A 267 -24.18 0.39 1.16
CA ARG A 267 -23.19 1.46 1.36
C ARG A 267 -23.44 2.28 2.62
N ALA A 268 -24.69 2.60 2.93
CA ALA A 268 -25.03 3.30 4.16
C ALA A 268 -24.59 2.50 5.39
N SER A 269 -24.80 1.18 5.40
CA SER A 269 -24.35 0.31 6.49
C SER A 269 -22.83 0.38 6.69
N ILE A 270 -22.06 0.42 5.60
CA ILE A 270 -20.59 0.56 5.64
C ILE A 270 -20.17 1.93 6.18
N LEU A 271 -20.78 3.01 5.70
CA LEU A 271 -20.47 4.37 6.17
C LEU A 271 -20.84 4.58 7.65
N GLN A 272 -21.89 3.91 8.13
CA GLN A 272 -22.22 3.85 9.55
C GLN A 272 -21.16 3.09 10.36
N ALA A 273 -20.70 1.95 9.87
CA ALA A 273 -19.66 1.16 10.53
C ALA A 273 -18.27 1.81 10.49
N LEU A 274 -18.03 2.76 9.58
CA LEU A 274 -16.85 3.64 9.60
C LEU A 274 -17.04 4.83 10.56
N GLY A 275 -18.24 4.99 11.12
CA GLY A 275 -18.63 6.11 11.98
C GLY A 275 -18.77 7.43 11.22
N VAL A 276 -18.81 7.43 9.88
CA VAL A 276 -19.06 8.64 9.07
C VAL A 276 -20.47 9.16 9.32
N PHE A 277 -21.42 8.24 9.44
CA PHE A 277 -22.78 8.49 9.91
C PHE A 277 -23.04 7.71 11.21
N ASP A 278 -23.90 8.24 12.07
CA ASP A 278 -24.38 7.51 13.24
C ASP A 278 -25.36 6.38 12.84
N PRO A 279 -25.76 5.49 13.77
CA PRO A 279 -26.70 4.42 13.46
C PRO A 279 -28.07 4.88 12.93
N THR A 280 -28.44 6.15 13.13
CA THR A 280 -29.67 6.76 12.58
C THR A 280 -29.47 7.40 11.20
N GLY A 281 -28.23 7.48 10.72
CA GLY A 281 -27.86 8.04 9.42
C GLY A 281 -27.47 9.52 9.47
N LYS A 282 -27.29 10.11 10.65
CA LYS A 282 -26.87 11.53 10.77
C LYS A 282 -25.35 11.66 10.67
N PRO A 283 -24.83 12.74 10.04
CA PRO A 283 -23.39 12.99 9.97
C PRO A 283 -22.75 13.06 11.35
N THR A 284 -21.55 12.49 11.49
CA THR A 284 -20.71 12.66 12.69
C THR A 284 -19.52 13.58 12.37
N PRO A 285 -18.72 13.98 13.38
CA PRO A 285 -17.45 14.69 13.15
C PRO A 285 -16.48 13.93 12.23
N ARG A 286 -16.59 12.60 12.08
CA ARG A 286 -15.73 11.84 11.17
C ARG A 286 -15.98 12.17 9.70
N LEU A 287 -17.16 12.66 9.33
CA LEU A 287 -17.44 13.08 7.95
C LEU A 287 -16.42 14.13 7.48
N ALA A 288 -16.15 15.15 8.28
CA ALA A 288 -15.18 16.21 7.96
C ALA A 288 -13.75 15.67 7.81
N VAL A 289 -13.37 14.65 8.59
CA VAL A 289 -12.08 13.97 8.47
C VAL A 289 -12.00 13.20 7.15
N PHE A 290 -13.09 12.52 6.76
CA PHE A 290 -13.18 11.80 5.49
C PHE A 290 -13.11 12.72 4.28
N GLU A 291 -13.71 13.90 4.36
CA GLU A 291 -13.61 14.96 3.37
C GLU A 291 -12.17 15.50 3.27
N THR A 292 -11.58 15.85 4.42
CA THR A 292 -10.22 16.42 4.51
C THR A 292 -9.15 15.51 3.89
N TYR A 293 -9.24 14.20 4.13
CA TYR A 293 -8.24 13.23 3.68
C TYR A 293 -8.67 12.40 2.47
N ASN A 294 -9.82 12.72 1.87
CA ASN A 294 -10.32 12.09 0.64
C ASN A 294 -10.33 10.54 0.72
N PHE A 295 -10.89 10.02 1.82
CA PHE A 295 -11.03 8.57 2.01
C PHE A 295 -12.07 7.95 1.06
N LEU A 296 -13.05 8.75 0.62
CA LEU A 296 -14.12 8.41 -0.32
C LEU A 296 -14.36 9.59 -1.28
N ARG A 297 -15.08 9.38 -2.40
CA ARG A 297 -15.46 10.50 -3.30
C ARG A 297 -16.76 11.17 -2.89
N PHE A 298 -16.78 12.50 -2.93
CA PHE A 298 -17.95 13.31 -2.54
C PHE A 298 -18.68 13.97 -3.71
N LYS A 299 -18.07 13.97 -4.89
CA LYS A 299 -18.60 14.62 -6.10
C LYS A 299 -18.60 13.63 -7.26
N GLU A 300 -19.66 13.68 -8.07
CA GLU A 300 -19.75 12.84 -9.27
C GLU A 300 -18.69 13.26 -10.29
N GLU A 301 -18.48 14.57 -10.42
CA GLU A 301 -17.55 15.17 -11.36
C GLU A 301 -16.11 14.72 -11.08
N ASP A 302 -15.71 14.68 -9.81
CA ASP A 302 -14.37 14.23 -9.40
C ASP A 302 -14.15 12.73 -9.73
N TRP A 303 -15.19 11.89 -9.58
CA TRP A 303 -15.09 10.48 -9.95
C TRP A 303 -15.06 10.29 -11.46
N GLN A 304 -15.92 11.01 -12.18
CA GLN A 304 -16.06 10.93 -13.63
C GLN A 304 -14.77 11.38 -14.31
N ALA A 305 -14.14 12.46 -13.82
CA ALA A 305 -12.87 12.94 -14.34
C ALA A 305 -11.76 11.88 -14.23
N GLU A 306 -11.66 11.19 -13.09
CA GLU A 306 -10.68 10.10 -12.93
C GLU A 306 -11.04 8.86 -13.77
N ARG A 307 -12.33 8.52 -13.89
CA ARG A 307 -12.81 7.43 -14.75
C ARG A 307 -12.48 7.68 -16.23
N GLU A 308 -12.57 8.92 -16.69
CA GLU A 308 -12.21 9.29 -18.05
C GLU A 308 -10.70 9.18 -18.30
N LYS A 309 -9.87 9.52 -17.32
CA LYS A 309 -8.42 9.28 -17.38
C LYS A 309 -8.11 7.78 -17.49
N ASP A 310 -8.76 6.95 -16.68
CA ASP A 310 -8.61 5.49 -16.75
C ASP A 310 -8.95 4.98 -18.15
N LEU A 311 -10.10 5.38 -18.70
CA LEU A 311 -10.53 4.98 -20.04
C LEU A 311 -9.56 5.45 -21.13
N LYS A 312 -9.03 6.67 -21.03
CA LYS A 312 -8.02 7.19 -21.96
C LYS A 312 -6.79 6.30 -21.95
N THR A 313 -6.23 6.01 -20.76
CA THR A 313 -5.06 5.13 -20.62
C THR A 313 -5.32 3.72 -21.14
N CYS A 314 -6.47 3.13 -20.83
CA CYS A 314 -6.82 1.82 -21.35
C CYS A 314 -6.90 1.81 -22.90
N ASN A 315 -7.36 2.91 -23.49
CA ASN A 315 -7.54 3.05 -24.93
C ASN A 315 -6.21 3.18 -25.70
N ASP A 316 -5.08 3.34 -25.03
CA ASP A 316 -3.76 3.29 -25.66
C ASP A 316 -3.43 1.88 -26.19
N CYS A 317 -4.05 0.84 -25.62
CA CYS A 317 -3.78 -0.57 -25.98
C CYS A 317 -5.04 -1.39 -26.27
N HIS A 318 -6.21 -0.96 -25.83
CA HIS A 318 -7.48 -1.67 -25.96
C HIS A 318 -8.53 -0.80 -26.64
N SER A 319 -9.59 -1.42 -27.19
CA SER A 319 -10.75 -0.62 -27.60
C SER A 319 -11.42 0.02 -26.38
N VAL A 320 -11.89 1.26 -26.52
CA VAL A 320 -12.66 1.94 -25.46
C VAL A 320 -13.87 1.15 -24.97
N ASN A 321 -14.51 0.35 -25.85
CA ASN A 321 -15.65 -0.50 -25.48
C ASN A 321 -15.22 -1.64 -24.57
N PHE A 322 -14.09 -2.29 -24.85
CA PHE A 322 -13.51 -3.30 -23.97
C PHE A 322 -13.14 -2.69 -22.61
N ALA A 323 -12.42 -1.56 -22.61
CA ALA A 323 -12.02 -0.89 -21.38
C ALA A 323 -13.22 -0.53 -20.49
N ARG A 324 -14.27 0.05 -21.09
CA ARG A 324 -15.51 0.38 -20.39
C ARG A 324 -16.18 -0.86 -19.79
N ALA A 325 -16.25 -1.96 -20.56
CA ALA A 325 -16.84 -3.20 -20.08
C ALA A 325 -16.05 -3.82 -18.91
N GLU A 326 -14.72 -3.79 -18.93
CA GLU A 326 -13.91 -4.31 -17.82
C GLU A 326 -14.00 -3.43 -16.57
N LEU A 327 -13.99 -2.10 -16.71
CA LEU A 327 -14.16 -1.18 -15.57
C LEU A 327 -15.55 -1.31 -14.93
N GLU A 328 -16.59 -1.52 -15.74
CA GLU A 328 -17.96 -1.79 -15.26
C GLU A 328 -18.04 -3.09 -14.45
N LYS A 329 -17.30 -4.15 -14.83
CA LYS A 329 -17.20 -5.36 -13.99
C LYS A 329 -16.55 -5.07 -12.65
N GLY A 330 -15.54 -4.20 -12.62
CA GLY A 330 -14.95 -3.70 -11.37
C GLY A 330 -15.98 -3.00 -10.48
N ASP A 331 -16.83 -2.15 -11.07
CA ASP A 331 -17.94 -1.48 -10.37
C ASP A 331 -18.96 -2.47 -9.80
N GLN A 332 -19.29 -3.52 -10.58
CA GLN A 332 -20.16 -4.60 -10.14
C GLN A 332 -19.55 -5.41 -8.99
N MET A 333 -18.23 -5.65 -9.00
CA MET A 333 -17.56 -6.31 -7.89
C MET A 333 -17.59 -5.49 -6.60
N ILE A 334 -17.51 -4.15 -6.68
CA ILE A 334 -17.74 -3.28 -5.51
C ILE A 334 -19.16 -3.50 -4.97
N ARG A 335 -20.17 -3.53 -5.85
CA ARG A 335 -21.56 -3.74 -5.46
C ARG A 335 -21.77 -5.07 -4.73
N GLU A 336 -21.24 -6.16 -5.26
CA GLU A 336 -21.37 -7.49 -4.64
C GLU A 336 -20.60 -7.56 -3.31
N ALA A 337 -19.40 -6.98 -3.24
CA ALA A 337 -18.62 -6.94 -2.00
C ALA A 337 -19.31 -6.08 -0.93
N ASP A 338 -19.91 -4.95 -1.31
CA ASP A 338 -20.67 -4.09 -0.40
C ASP A 338 -21.86 -4.84 0.21
N ALA A 339 -22.55 -5.68 -0.57
CA ALA A 339 -23.68 -6.46 -0.08
C ALA A 339 -23.27 -7.46 1.01
N LEU A 340 -22.18 -8.23 0.79
CA LEU A 340 -21.66 -9.16 1.80
C LEU A 340 -21.17 -8.41 3.05
N MET A 341 -20.44 -7.31 2.86
CA MET A 341 -19.93 -6.50 3.95
C MET A 341 -21.06 -5.94 4.81
N ALA A 342 -22.10 -5.40 4.17
CA ALA A 342 -23.25 -4.84 4.86
C ALA A 342 -24.04 -5.91 5.63
N GLU A 343 -24.11 -7.15 5.13
CA GLU A 343 -24.70 -8.26 5.87
C GLU A 343 -23.92 -8.58 7.15
N GLY A 344 -22.59 -8.65 7.08
CA GLY A 344 -21.72 -8.83 8.25
C GLY A 344 -21.92 -7.72 9.28
N ILE A 345 -21.92 -6.46 8.83
CA ILE A 345 -22.16 -5.28 9.69
C ILE A 345 -23.50 -5.39 10.41
N ARG A 346 -24.58 -5.67 9.66
CA ARG A 346 -25.93 -5.76 10.22
C ARG A 346 -26.07 -6.92 11.20
N THR A 347 -25.35 -8.03 10.98
CA THR A 347 -25.30 -9.18 11.89
C THR A 347 -24.70 -8.78 13.23
N VAL A 348 -23.55 -8.10 13.23
CA VAL A 348 -22.90 -7.63 14.47
C VAL A 348 -23.71 -6.52 15.13
N ALA A 349 -24.23 -5.56 14.36
CA ALA A 349 -25.09 -4.50 14.88
C ALA A 349 -26.38 -5.04 15.53
N ALA A 350 -26.92 -6.16 15.05
CA ALA A 350 -28.05 -6.81 15.70
C ALA A 350 -27.69 -7.34 17.10
N LEU A 351 -26.47 -7.86 17.30
CA LEU A 351 -26.06 -8.32 18.63
C LEU A 351 -25.95 -7.17 19.64
N TYR A 352 -25.50 -5.98 19.22
CA TYR A 352 -25.57 -4.78 20.05
C TYR A 352 -27.00 -4.38 20.38
N ARG A 353 -27.88 -4.33 19.37
CA ARG A 353 -29.30 -3.99 19.54
C ARG A 353 -30.02 -4.92 20.51
N ASP A 354 -29.60 -6.19 20.54
CA ASP A 354 -30.17 -7.23 21.39
C ASP A 354 -29.50 -7.27 22.79
N GLY A 355 -28.55 -6.36 23.07
CA GLY A 355 -27.83 -6.30 24.35
C GLY A 355 -26.84 -7.46 24.57
N LEU A 356 -26.49 -8.19 23.51
CA LEU A 356 -25.61 -9.36 23.56
C LEU A 356 -24.12 -9.02 23.38
N LEU A 357 -23.84 -7.85 22.79
CA LEU A 357 -22.52 -7.23 22.82
C LEU A 357 -22.57 -5.98 23.69
N ILE A 358 -21.53 -5.81 24.51
CA ILE A 358 -21.37 -4.65 25.37
C ILE A 358 -20.52 -3.61 24.64
N LYS A 359 -21.01 -2.37 24.59
CA LYS A 359 -20.29 -1.27 23.96
C LYS A 359 -19.02 -0.96 24.78
N PRO A 360 -17.82 -1.03 24.19
CA PRO A 360 -16.62 -0.59 24.88
C PRO A 360 -16.63 0.94 25.07
N ASP A 361 -15.85 1.43 26.02
CA ASP A 361 -15.73 2.88 26.28
C ASP A 361 -15.15 3.65 25.09
N SER A 362 -14.34 2.98 24.28
CA SER A 362 -13.75 3.54 23.06
C SER A 362 -14.76 3.78 21.94
N TYR A 363 -15.97 3.20 22.00
CA TYR A 363 -16.97 3.32 20.93
C TYR A 363 -17.96 4.43 21.23
N SER A 364 -18.27 5.23 20.20
CA SER A 364 -19.26 6.31 20.28
C SER A 364 -20.70 5.79 20.36
N TYR A 365 -20.98 4.61 19.79
CA TYR A 365 -22.33 4.05 19.68
C TYR A 365 -22.31 2.54 19.94
N GLU A 366 -23.45 1.96 20.27
CA GLU A 366 -23.67 0.50 20.33
C GLU A 366 -23.78 -0.06 18.91
N PHE A 367 -22.68 0.04 18.16
CA PHE A 367 -22.59 -0.31 16.74
C PHE A 367 -21.13 -0.66 16.42
N PRO A 368 -20.86 -1.63 15.52
CA PRO A 368 -19.49 -1.99 15.16
C PRO A 368 -18.71 -0.81 14.54
N ASP A 369 -17.45 -0.66 14.92
CA ASP A 369 -16.55 0.36 14.37
C ASP A 369 -15.35 -0.27 13.64
N LEU A 370 -15.36 -0.17 12.30
CA LEU A 370 -14.36 -0.75 11.40
C LEU A 370 -12.98 -0.08 11.50
N LEU A 371 -12.87 1.08 12.15
CA LEU A 371 -11.58 1.79 12.31
C LEU A 371 -10.83 1.38 13.57
N THR A 372 -11.31 0.36 14.29
CA THR A 372 -10.68 -0.15 15.52
C THR A 372 -9.63 -1.23 15.26
N MET A 373 -9.52 -1.69 14.01
CA MET A 373 -8.52 -2.66 13.56
C MET A 373 -8.52 -3.96 14.41
N HIS A 374 -7.35 -4.54 14.63
CA HIS A 374 -7.17 -5.70 15.51
C HIS A 374 -7.38 -5.41 17.00
N ASN A 375 -7.70 -4.16 17.36
CA ASN A 375 -8.06 -3.79 18.73
C ASN A 375 -9.59 -3.80 18.97
N ALA A 376 -10.37 -4.27 18.00
CA ALA A 376 -11.79 -4.52 18.20
C ALA A 376 -12.01 -5.48 19.40
N PRO A 377 -13.01 -5.23 20.26
CA PRO A 377 -13.10 -5.85 21.58
C PRO A 377 -13.53 -7.32 21.53
N THR A 378 -14.10 -7.78 20.41
CA THR A 378 -14.56 -9.16 20.25
C THR A 378 -14.03 -9.80 18.96
N VAL A 379 -13.94 -11.14 18.96
CA VAL A 379 -13.50 -11.91 17.80
C VAL A 379 -14.41 -11.67 16.59
N ILE A 380 -15.74 -11.57 16.79
CA ILE A 380 -16.67 -11.33 15.69
C ILE A 380 -16.45 -9.94 15.05
N GLU A 381 -16.04 -8.94 15.83
CA GLU A 381 -15.68 -7.62 15.30
C GLU A 381 -14.29 -7.60 14.65
N GLN A 382 -13.32 -8.36 15.17
CA GLN A 382 -12.04 -8.54 14.48
C GLN A 382 -12.20 -9.22 13.11
N LYS A 383 -13.11 -10.20 13.02
CA LYS A 383 -13.49 -10.82 11.74
C LYS A 383 -14.14 -9.81 10.81
N LEU A 384 -15.03 -8.96 11.32
CA LEU A 384 -15.63 -7.88 10.55
C LEU A 384 -14.58 -6.89 10.03
N PHE A 385 -13.56 -6.56 10.83
CA PHE A 385 -12.43 -5.76 10.40
C PHE A 385 -11.63 -6.41 9.27
N SER A 386 -11.20 -7.67 9.40
CA SER A 386 -10.48 -8.37 8.32
C SER A 386 -11.34 -8.52 7.06
N MET A 387 -12.64 -8.76 7.21
CA MET A 387 -13.56 -8.78 6.07
C MET A 387 -13.58 -7.45 5.32
N PHE A 388 -13.57 -6.32 6.03
CA PHE A 388 -13.57 -4.99 5.42
C PHE A 388 -12.22 -4.56 4.86
N HIS A 389 -11.17 -4.62 5.68
CA HIS A 389 -9.88 -3.99 5.38
C HIS A 389 -8.95 -4.91 4.58
N GLU A 390 -9.19 -6.22 4.57
CA GLU A 390 -8.39 -7.17 3.77
C GLU A 390 -9.21 -7.75 2.61
N TYR A 391 -10.25 -8.53 2.91
CA TYR A 391 -10.90 -9.36 1.89
C TYR A 391 -11.76 -8.53 0.92
N ARG A 392 -12.51 -7.54 1.42
CA ARG A 392 -13.25 -6.62 0.56
C ARG A 392 -12.31 -5.82 -0.33
N MET A 393 -11.21 -5.31 0.21
CA MET A 393 -10.20 -4.58 -0.57
C MET A 393 -9.65 -5.43 -1.71
N ARG A 394 -9.25 -6.67 -1.43
CA ARG A 394 -8.76 -7.60 -2.45
C ARG A 394 -9.80 -7.97 -3.51
N THR A 395 -11.06 -8.10 -3.12
CA THR A 395 -12.17 -8.44 -4.01
C THR A 395 -12.31 -7.45 -5.17
N PHE A 396 -12.45 -6.15 -4.87
CA PHE A 396 -12.63 -5.15 -5.92
C PHE A 396 -11.30 -4.71 -6.53
N GLN A 397 -10.23 -4.53 -5.74
CA GLN A 397 -8.94 -4.10 -6.28
C GLN A 397 -8.36 -5.16 -7.22
N GLY A 398 -8.55 -6.46 -6.92
CA GLY A 398 -8.17 -7.55 -7.80
C GLY A 398 -8.86 -7.47 -9.15
N ALA A 399 -10.14 -7.09 -9.18
CA ALA A 399 -10.88 -6.88 -10.43
C ALA A 399 -10.29 -5.71 -11.25
N PHE A 400 -10.04 -4.55 -10.62
CA PHE A 400 -9.46 -3.38 -11.31
C PHE A 400 -8.03 -3.62 -11.81
N HIS A 401 -7.24 -4.45 -11.12
CA HIS A 401 -5.88 -4.80 -11.53
C HIS A 401 -5.81 -6.06 -12.41
N CYS A 402 -6.95 -6.57 -12.88
CA CYS A 402 -7.02 -7.76 -13.74
C CYS A 402 -6.33 -9.00 -13.12
N SER A 403 -6.45 -9.16 -11.80
CA SER A 403 -5.92 -10.29 -11.03
C SER A 403 -7.08 -11.18 -10.57
N PRO A 404 -7.42 -12.24 -11.34
CA PRO A 404 -8.57 -13.09 -11.02
C PRO A 404 -8.38 -13.84 -9.70
N ASP A 405 -7.15 -14.20 -9.36
CA ASP A 405 -6.83 -14.95 -8.14
C ASP A 405 -7.05 -14.10 -6.88
N TYR A 406 -6.61 -12.84 -6.92
CA TYR A 406 -6.88 -11.89 -5.83
C TYR A 406 -8.34 -11.45 -5.75
N SER A 407 -9.00 -11.29 -6.91
CA SER A 407 -10.42 -10.97 -6.93
C SER A 407 -11.27 -12.10 -6.35
N PHE A 408 -10.92 -13.36 -6.65
CA PHE A 408 -11.67 -14.53 -6.21
C PHE A 408 -11.15 -15.15 -4.91
N TRP A 409 -10.02 -15.88 -4.93
CA TRP A 409 -9.58 -16.70 -3.81
C TRP A 409 -9.18 -15.87 -2.59
N TYR A 410 -8.36 -14.83 -2.78
CA TYR A 410 -7.93 -13.97 -1.67
C TYR A 410 -8.93 -12.86 -1.32
N GLY A 411 -9.93 -12.64 -2.18
CA GLY A 411 -10.98 -11.64 -2.05
C GLY A 411 -12.34 -12.27 -1.79
N TRP A 412 -13.11 -12.49 -2.85
CA TRP A 412 -14.52 -12.91 -2.77
C TRP A 412 -14.75 -14.17 -1.93
N ALA A 413 -14.01 -15.25 -2.18
CA ALA A 413 -14.13 -16.51 -1.45
C ALA A 413 -13.76 -16.31 0.03
N ALA A 414 -12.73 -15.51 0.33
CA ALA A 414 -12.37 -15.17 1.70
C ALA A 414 -13.46 -14.33 2.40
N MET A 415 -14.10 -13.40 1.70
CA MET A 415 -15.27 -12.68 2.22
C MET A 415 -16.43 -13.62 2.56
N GLN A 416 -16.75 -14.58 1.69
CA GLN A 416 -17.82 -15.54 1.92
C GLN A 416 -17.54 -16.45 3.13
N SER A 417 -16.31 -16.95 3.23
CA SER A 417 -15.87 -17.73 4.39
C SER A 417 -15.94 -16.91 5.67
N CYS A 418 -15.43 -15.68 5.66
CA CYS A 418 -15.46 -14.79 6.82
C CYS A 418 -16.89 -14.44 7.26
N LEU A 419 -17.80 -14.20 6.31
CA LEU A 419 -19.22 -13.98 6.62
C LEU A 419 -19.87 -15.23 7.24
N THR A 420 -19.49 -16.42 6.80
CA THR A 420 -19.95 -17.68 7.41
C THR A 420 -19.50 -17.77 8.86
N GLU A 421 -18.24 -17.46 9.15
CA GLU A 421 -17.72 -17.42 10.52
C GLU A 421 -18.44 -16.36 11.37
N ILE A 422 -18.72 -15.17 10.83
CA ILE A 422 -19.48 -14.12 11.52
C ILE A 422 -20.89 -14.62 11.89
N ARG A 423 -21.59 -15.30 10.96
CA ARG A 423 -22.92 -15.87 11.21
C ARG A 423 -22.86 -16.96 12.29
N GLU A 424 -21.86 -17.83 12.25
CA GLU A 424 -21.66 -18.89 13.25
C GLU A 424 -21.41 -18.29 14.64
N ARG A 425 -20.49 -17.32 14.76
CA ARG A 425 -20.21 -16.64 16.04
C ARG A 425 -21.42 -15.89 16.57
N ALA A 426 -22.20 -15.24 15.70
CA ALA A 426 -23.44 -14.60 16.12
C ALA A 426 -24.45 -15.61 16.68
N ALA A 427 -24.57 -16.79 16.07
CA ALA A 427 -25.43 -17.87 16.56
C ALA A 427 -24.95 -18.42 17.91
N GLU A 428 -23.64 -18.61 18.10
CA GLU A 428 -23.05 -19.04 19.36
C GLU A 428 -23.32 -18.05 20.50
N ILE A 429 -23.09 -16.75 20.26
CA ILE A 429 -23.35 -15.68 21.23
C ILE A 429 -24.82 -15.71 21.69
N ARG A 430 -25.76 -15.85 20.74
CA ARG A 430 -27.19 -15.97 21.02
C ARG A 430 -27.52 -17.24 21.81
N ALA A 431 -26.94 -18.38 21.45
CA ALA A 431 -27.16 -19.65 22.15
C ALA A 431 -26.62 -19.61 23.59
N MET A 432 -25.47 -18.98 23.82
CA MET A 432 -24.91 -18.80 25.17
C MET A 432 -25.81 -17.92 26.03
N ALA A 433 -26.33 -16.82 25.47
CA ALA A 433 -27.27 -15.95 26.17
C ALA A 433 -28.59 -16.67 26.51
N GLY A 434 -29.13 -17.48 25.59
CA GLY A 434 -30.30 -18.32 25.85
C GLY A 434 -30.09 -19.31 27.00
N LYS A 435 -28.96 -20.03 27.00
CA LYS A 435 -28.61 -20.96 28.10
C LYS A 435 -28.44 -20.25 29.45
N ALA A 436 -27.84 -19.06 29.45
CA ALA A 436 -27.69 -18.24 30.66
C ALA A 436 -29.05 -17.77 31.20
N ALA A 437 -30.02 -17.49 30.33
CA ALA A 437 -31.39 -17.15 30.73
C ALA A 437 -32.18 -18.35 31.27
N GLU A 438 -31.92 -19.57 30.75
CA GLU A 438 -32.55 -20.82 31.24
C GLU A 438 -31.97 -21.30 32.59
N HIS A 439 -30.71 -20.99 32.87
CA HIS A 439 -30.02 -21.37 34.11
C HIS A 439 -29.39 -20.14 34.79
N PRO A 440 -30.20 -19.19 35.31
CA PRO A 440 -29.67 -18.04 36.02
C PRO A 440 -28.85 -18.54 37.21
N ALA A 441 -27.58 -18.11 37.29
CA ALA A 441 -26.67 -18.52 38.34
C ALA A 441 -27.33 -18.29 39.71
N LYS A 442 -27.60 -19.38 40.44
CA LYS A 442 -28.12 -19.31 41.81
C LYS A 442 -27.05 -18.72 42.71
N GLY A 443 -27.09 -17.41 42.94
CA GLY A 443 -26.35 -16.76 44.02
C GLY A 443 -25.50 -15.57 43.61
N ALA A 444 -26.13 -14.40 43.55
CA ALA A 444 -25.50 -13.15 43.94
C ALA A 444 -26.63 -12.26 44.51
N LYS A 445 -26.78 -12.31 45.83
CA LYS A 445 -27.49 -11.29 46.61
C LYS A 445 -26.47 -10.29 47.10
#